data_AF-A0A7C4EHD6-F1
#
_entry.id   AF-A0A7C4EHD6-F1
#
_cell.length_a   1.000
_cell.length_b   1.000
_cell.length_c   1.000
_cell.angle_alpha   90.00
_cell.angle_beta   90.00
_cell.angle_gamma   90.00
#
_symmetry.space_group_name_H-M   'P 1'
#
loop_
_entity.id
_entity.type
_entity.pdbx_description
1 polymer ?
#
loop_
_entity_poly.entity_id
_entity_poly.type
_entity_poly.pdbx_seq_one_letter_code
_entity_poly.pdbx_strand_id
1 'polypeptide(L)'
;MAKKVTIASDWLAGCAGCHMSLLDMDERLVELLGAVSLHATPITDLKHPPPEGVDVGIIEGAVANSATERVVRQMRQRCRVLVAMGDCAVFGGVPTMRNAGGCQAALRRAYIESESTVGGRIPDDPELAAMAQVRPIDAVVDVDVYLPGCPPPADAIYYVLKELVEGRTPQLAGKLLDWH
;
A
#
# COMPACT_ATOMS: atom_id res chain seq x y z
N MET A 1 29.96 -10.27 -1.06
CA MET A 1 28.61 -10.17 -1.67
C MET A 1 28.26 -8.71 -1.80
N ALA A 2 27.69 -8.27 -2.92
CA ALA A 2 27.21 -6.89 -3.07
C ALA A 2 26.12 -6.60 -2.02
N LYS A 3 26.06 -5.36 -1.51
CA LYS A 3 25.05 -4.93 -0.54
C LYS A 3 23.67 -5.01 -1.21
N LYS A 4 22.75 -5.81 -0.65
CA LYS A 4 21.36 -5.91 -1.13
C LYS A 4 20.56 -4.66 -0.76
N VAL A 5 19.64 -4.28 -1.62
CA VAL A 5 18.68 -3.19 -1.36
C VAL A 5 17.60 -3.70 -0.40
N THR A 6 17.35 -2.98 0.68
CA THR A 6 16.36 -3.34 1.69
C THR A 6 14.98 -2.78 1.33
N ILE A 7 13.96 -3.63 1.37
CA ILE A 7 12.59 -3.26 1.01
C ILE A 7 11.65 -3.60 2.16
N ALA A 8 10.78 -2.67 2.52
CA ALA A 8 9.62 -2.92 3.37
C ALA A 8 8.33 -2.55 2.62
N SER A 9 7.23 -3.23 2.92
CA SER A 9 5.93 -2.92 2.35
C SER A 9 4.80 -3.10 3.36
N ASP A 10 3.64 -2.50 3.11
CA ASP A 10 2.46 -2.71 3.94
C ASP A 10 1.14 -2.49 3.17
N TRP A 11 0.04 -2.98 3.74
CA TRP A 11 -1.33 -2.82 3.25
C TRP A 11 -2.10 -1.84 4.12
N LEU A 12 -2.58 -0.75 3.53
CA LEU A 12 -3.54 0.14 4.18
C LEU A 12 -4.97 -0.25 3.80
N ALA A 13 -5.84 0.71 3.50
CA ALA A 13 -7.16 0.41 2.93
C ALA A 13 -7.02 0.04 1.45
N GLY A 14 -6.64 -1.22 1.20
CA GLY A 14 -6.52 -1.83 -0.13
C GLY A 14 -7.14 -3.23 -0.16
N CYS A 15 -7.05 -3.90 -1.31
CA CYS A 15 -7.57 -5.26 -1.50
C CYS A 15 -6.47 -6.34 -1.49
N ALA A 16 -5.21 -5.96 -1.23
CA ALA A 16 -4.00 -6.77 -1.41
C ALA A 16 -3.69 -7.16 -2.86
N GLY A 17 -4.47 -6.67 -3.83
CA GLY A 17 -4.30 -6.98 -5.25
C GLY A 17 -2.96 -6.49 -5.80
N CYS A 18 -2.40 -5.39 -5.30
CA CYS A 18 -1.11 -4.91 -5.80
C CYS A 18 0.03 -5.81 -5.32
N HIS A 19 -0.05 -6.34 -4.10
CA HIS A 19 0.87 -7.38 -3.65
C HIS A 19 0.67 -8.72 -4.38
N MET A 20 -0.56 -9.07 -4.78
CA MET A 20 -0.75 -10.25 -5.64
C MET A 20 -0.09 -10.03 -7.01
N SER A 21 -0.22 -8.85 -7.61
CA SER A 21 0.48 -8.56 -8.87
C SER A 21 2.01 -8.51 -8.73
N LEU A 22 2.52 -8.16 -7.55
CA LEU A 22 3.94 -8.34 -7.22
C LEU A 22 4.30 -9.83 -7.21
N LEU A 23 3.44 -10.72 -6.70
CA LEU A 23 3.69 -12.16 -6.74
C LEU A 23 3.54 -12.76 -8.15
N ASP A 24 2.70 -12.16 -9.01
CA ASP A 24 2.57 -12.49 -10.44
C ASP A 24 3.84 -12.15 -11.27
N MET A 25 4.93 -11.72 -10.63
CA MET A 25 6.26 -11.69 -11.25
C MET A 25 6.82 -13.10 -11.47
N ASP A 26 6.23 -14.14 -10.85
CA ASP A 26 6.58 -15.55 -10.99
C ASP A 26 8.07 -15.81 -10.75
N GLU A 27 8.78 -16.42 -11.70
CA GLU A 27 10.21 -16.75 -11.58
C GLU A 27 11.11 -15.51 -11.41
N ARG A 28 10.66 -14.34 -11.87
CA ARG A 28 11.43 -13.08 -11.74
C ARG A 28 11.54 -12.64 -10.28
N LEU A 29 10.64 -13.11 -9.41
CA LEU A 29 10.76 -12.87 -7.98
C LEU A 29 12.02 -13.54 -7.42
N VAL A 30 12.37 -14.74 -7.88
CA VAL A 30 13.58 -15.45 -7.44
C VAL A 30 14.84 -14.69 -7.88
N GLU A 31 14.85 -14.15 -9.10
CA GLU A 31 15.92 -13.27 -9.59
C GLU A 31 16.05 -12.02 -8.71
N LEU A 32 14.93 -11.35 -8.45
CA LEU A 32 14.89 -10.12 -7.66
C LEU A 32 15.42 -10.33 -6.24
N LEU A 33 15.08 -11.44 -5.60
CA LEU A 33 15.58 -11.82 -4.26
C LEU A 33 17.11 -12.01 -4.21
N GLY A 34 17.78 -12.16 -5.37
CA GLY A 34 19.23 -12.10 -5.48
C GLY A 34 19.80 -10.72 -5.15
N ALA A 35 19.07 -9.65 -5.45
CA ALA A 35 19.50 -8.26 -5.28
C ALA A 35 18.79 -7.52 -4.13
N VAL A 36 17.64 -8.01 -3.68
CA VAL A 36 16.85 -7.37 -2.60
C VAL A 36 16.81 -8.20 -1.32
N SER A 37 16.64 -7.52 -0.20
CA SER A 37 16.32 -8.12 1.09
C SER A 37 14.96 -7.59 1.55
N LEU A 38 13.98 -8.49 1.67
CA LEU A 38 12.66 -8.14 2.20
C LEU A 38 12.74 -8.03 3.73
N HIS A 39 12.29 -6.90 4.27
CA HIS A 39 12.12 -6.66 5.70
C HIS A 39 10.64 -6.88 6.07
N ALA A 40 10.00 -5.89 6.68
CA ALA A 40 8.61 -5.97 7.09
C ALA A 40 7.73 -5.81 5.86
N THR A 41 7.03 -6.89 5.54
CA THR A 41 6.03 -6.99 4.49
C THR A 41 4.91 -7.90 5.00
N PRO A 42 3.68 -7.81 4.47
CA PRO A 42 2.60 -8.71 4.86
C PRO A 42 2.85 -10.20 4.57
N ILE A 43 3.86 -10.51 3.75
CA ILE A 43 4.27 -11.90 3.42
C ILE A 43 5.46 -12.39 4.27
N THR A 44 5.88 -11.62 5.26
CA THR A 44 6.97 -11.95 6.21
C THR A 44 6.49 -11.81 7.65
N ASP A 45 7.24 -12.37 8.60
CA ASP A 45 6.87 -12.29 10.02
C ASP A 45 7.24 -10.97 10.71
N LEU A 46 8.06 -10.12 10.07
CA LEU A 46 8.52 -8.85 10.62
C LEU A 46 7.39 -7.81 10.63
N LYS A 47 7.13 -7.21 11.80
CA LYS A 47 5.92 -6.38 12.00
C LYS A 47 6.06 -4.93 11.56
N HIS A 48 7.28 -4.38 11.60
CA HIS A 48 7.53 -2.98 11.27
C HIS A 48 8.85 -2.84 10.52
N PRO A 49 8.98 -1.83 9.63
CA PRO A 49 10.27 -1.40 9.15
C PRO A 49 11.20 -1.11 10.34
N PRO A 50 12.48 -1.46 10.26
CA PRO A 50 13.37 -1.35 11.40
C PRO A 50 13.63 0.13 11.73
N PRO A 51 13.95 0.49 12.98
CA PRO A 51 14.20 1.88 13.37
C PRO A 51 15.30 2.57 12.57
N GLU A 52 16.32 1.82 12.12
CA GLU A 52 17.40 2.29 11.25
C GLU A 52 16.97 2.59 9.81
N GLY A 53 15.77 2.16 9.42
CA GLY A 53 15.16 2.39 8.12
C GLY A 53 15.52 1.37 7.04
N VAL A 54 14.81 1.45 5.91
CA VAL A 54 15.04 0.67 4.68
C VAL A 54 15.32 1.58 3.50
N ASP A 55 15.90 1.03 2.44
CA ASP A 55 16.17 1.76 1.21
C ASP A 55 14.87 2.11 0.47
N VAL A 56 13.90 1.19 0.42
CA VAL A 56 12.62 1.37 -0.26
C VAL A 56 11.46 0.95 0.65
N GLY A 57 10.51 1.85 0.87
CA GLY A 57 9.21 1.58 1.47
C GLY A 57 8.14 1.55 0.38
N ILE A 58 7.26 0.56 0.39
CA ILE A 58 6.18 0.40 -0.60
C ILE A 58 4.84 0.39 0.15
N ILE A 59 3.92 1.25 -0.24
CA ILE A 59 2.59 1.29 0.37
C ILE A 59 1.53 1.01 -0.68
N GLU A 60 0.74 -0.03 -0.44
CA GLU A 60 -0.53 -0.26 -1.12
C GLU A 60 -1.69 0.22 -0.24
N GLY A 61 -2.74 0.74 -0.88
CA GLY A 61 -3.98 1.09 -0.19
C GLY A 61 -4.04 2.57 0.24
N ALA A 62 -5.25 3.03 0.49
CA ALA A 62 -5.53 4.40 0.91
C ALA A 62 -5.44 4.57 2.44
N VAL A 63 -5.36 5.81 2.91
CA VAL A 63 -5.50 6.13 4.34
C VAL A 63 -6.98 6.28 4.68
N ALA A 64 -7.51 5.45 5.57
CA ALA A 64 -8.95 5.39 5.87
C ALA A 64 -9.31 5.55 7.35
N ASN A 65 -8.33 5.39 8.25
CA ASN A 65 -8.51 5.46 9.70
C ASN A 65 -7.16 5.77 10.39
N SER A 66 -7.21 5.98 11.70
CA SER A 66 -6.02 6.31 12.51
C SER A 66 -4.91 5.25 12.45
N ALA A 67 -5.25 3.96 12.30
CA ALA A 67 -4.26 2.89 12.18
C ALA A 67 -3.50 2.96 10.86
N THR A 68 -4.21 3.12 9.73
CA THR A 68 -3.58 3.28 8.42
C THR A 68 -2.72 4.54 8.34
N GLU A 69 -3.16 5.64 8.95
CA GLU A 69 -2.38 6.86 9.04
C GLU A 69 -1.10 6.68 9.87
N ARG A 70 -1.17 5.95 10.98
CA ARG A 70 0.03 5.61 11.78
C ARG A 70 1.02 4.79 10.97
N VAL A 71 0.55 3.78 10.23
CA VAL A 71 1.40 2.91 9.42
C VAL A 71 2.11 3.69 8.31
N VAL A 72 1.38 4.52 7.55
CA VAL A 72 1.99 5.27 6.44
C VAL A 72 3.03 6.28 6.92
N ARG A 73 2.77 6.95 8.06
CA ARG A 73 3.74 7.85 8.70
C ARG A 73 4.98 7.10 9.19
N GLN A 74 4.79 5.92 9.79
CA GLN A 74 5.89 5.08 10.23
C GLN A 74 6.76 4.60 9.06
N MET A 75 6.14 4.16 7.95
CA MET A 75 6.87 3.76 6.75
C MET A 75 7.69 4.94 6.21
N ARG A 76 7.07 6.11 6.01
CA ARG A 76 7.76 7.32 5.52
C ARG A 76 8.97 7.69 6.39
N GLN A 77 8.84 7.63 7.71
CA GLN A 77 9.94 7.93 8.64
C GLN A 77 11.08 6.91 8.57
N ARG A 78 10.82 5.70 8.07
CA ARG A 78 11.74 4.57 8.06
C ARG A 78 12.06 4.07 6.66
N CYS A 79 11.85 4.89 5.63
CA CYS A 79 12.29 4.57 4.28
C CYS A 79 12.98 5.77 3.62
N ARG A 80 14.03 5.48 2.83
CA ARG A 80 14.68 6.51 2.00
C ARG A 80 13.80 6.91 0.81
N VAL A 81 13.26 5.92 0.09
CA VAL A 81 12.33 6.13 -1.03
C VAL A 81 10.98 5.51 -0.68
N LEU A 82 9.90 6.28 -0.77
CA LEU A 82 8.52 5.80 -0.60
C LEU A 82 7.82 5.67 -1.96
N VAL A 83 7.31 4.47 -2.23
CA VAL A 83 6.53 4.15 -3.43
C VAL A 83 5.05 4.03 -3.07
N ALA A 84 4.20 4.85 -3.69
CA ALA A 84 2.75 4.64 -3.71
C ALA A 84 2.42 3.59 -4.79
N MET A 85 2.02 2.39 -4.38
CA MET A 85 1.75 1.28 -5.29
C MET A 85 0.25 1.02 -5.41
N GLY A 86 -0.26 1.30 -6.61
CA GLY A 86 -1.64 1.10 -7.02
C GLY A 86 -2.58 2.26 -6.72
N ASP A 87 -3.74 2.25 -7.38
CA ASP A 87 -4.70 3.37 -7.38
C ASP A 87 -5.22 3.77 -6.02
N CYS A 88 -5.34 2.80 -5.12
CA CYS A 88 -5.76 3.09 -3.77
C CYS A 88 -4.71 3.98 -3.06
N ALA A 89 -3.43 3.71 -3.26
CA ALA A 89 -2.36 4.53 -2.67
C ALA A 89 -2.21 5.86 -3.40
N VAL A 90 -2.23 5.84 -4.74
CA VAL A 90 -1.97 7.00 -5.61
C VAL A 90 -3.15 7.98 -5.63
N PHE A 91 -4.39 7.50 -5.76
CA PHE A 91 -5.58 8.33 -5.98
C PHE A 91 -6.66 8.15 -4.89
N GLY A 92 -6.52 7.14 -4.02
CA GLY A 92 -7.51 6.74 -3.03
C GLY A 92 -8.37 5.54 -3.46
N GLY A 93 -8.54 5.33 -4.77
CA GLY A 93 -9.15 4.14 -5.38
C GLY A 93 -10.63 3.89 -5.00
N VAL A 94 -11.11 2.67 -5.19
CA VAL A 94 -12.49 2.27 -4.84
C VAL A 94 -12.90 2.63 -3.40
N PRO A 95 -12.03 2.52 -2.38
CA PRO A 95 -12.38 2.91 -1.01
C PRO A 95 -12.86 4.35 -0.85
N THR A 96 -12.46 5.30 -1.71
CA THR A 96 -12.95 6.70 -1.62
C THR A 96 -14.42 6.85 -2.00
N MET A 97 -15.05 5.87 -2.66
CA MET A 97 -16.48 5.92 -2.97
C MET A 97 -17.35 6.12 -1.71
N ARG A 98 -16.91 5.59 -0.55
CA ARG A 98 -17.64 5.80 0.72
C ARG A 98 -17.63 7.25 1.19
N ASN A 99 -16.73 8.09 0.69
CA ASN A 99 -16.67 9.50 1.07
C ASN A 99 -17.92 10.28 0.63
N ALA A 100 -18.58 9.87 -0.45
CA ALA A 100 -19.82 10.52 -0.91
C ALA A 100 -20.98 10.37 0.08
N GLY A 101 -21.11 9.18 0.71
CA GLY A 101 -22.10 8.93 1.76
C GLY A 101 -21.60 9.22 3.18
N GLY A 102 -20.29 9.40 3.34
CA GLY A 102 -19.62 9.56 4.62
C GLY A 102 -19.42 8.24 5.38
N CYS A 103 -18.49 8.27 6.33
CA CYS A 103 -18.12 7.08 7.10
C CYS A 103 -19.29 6.50 7.91
N GLN A 104 -20.13 7.35 8.50
CA GLN A 104 -21.25 6.90 9.33
C GLN A 104 -22.30 6.14 8.53
N ALA A 105 -22.61 6.57 7.29
CA ALA A 105 -23.51 5.83 6.42
C ALA A 105 -22.96 4.44 6.08
N ALA A 106 -21.66 4.34 5.76
CA ALA A 106 -21.01 3.06 5.50
C ALA A 106 -21.05 2.11 6.72
N LEU A 107 -20.78 2.62 7.92
CA LEU A 107 -20.84 1.83 9.17
C LEU A 107 -22.27 1.37 9.48
N ARG A 108 -23.27 2.25 9.34
CA ARG A 108 -24.68 1.88 9.53
C ARG A 108 -25.12 0.82 8.53
N ARG A 109 -24.75 0.97 7.26
CA ARG A 109 -25.06 -0.03 6.23
C ARG A 109 -24.45 -1.40 6.55
N ALA A 110 -23.21 -1.43 7.04
CA ALA A 110 -22.48 -2.67 7.31
C ALA A 110 -22.86 -3.39 8.61
N TYR A 111 -23.24 -2.64 9.65
CA TYR A 111 -23.41 -3.20 11.01
C TYR A 111 -24.82 -3.10 11.59
N ILE A 112 -25.74 -2.38 10.94
CA ILE A 112 -27.11 -2.17 11.42
C ILE A 112 -28.14 -2.54 10.34
N GLU A 113 -27.97 -2.02 9.13
CA GLU A 113 -29.02 -2.04 8.11
C GLU A 113 -28.92 -3.20 7.13
N SER A 114 -27.86 -4.02 7.19
CA SER A 114 -27.77 -5.24 6.40
C SER A 114 -28.87 -6.22 6.81
N GLU A 115 -29.49 -6.82 5.80
CA GLU A 115 -30.68 -7.64 5.90
C GLU A 115 -30.45 -8.89 6.77
N SER A 116 -29.21 -9.35 6.86
CA SER A 116 -28.76 -10.48 7.67
C SER A 116 -28.36 -10.11 9.10
N THR A 117 -28.35 -8.83 9.48
CA THR A 117 -27.89 -8.39 10.80
C THR A 117 -28.98 -8.56 11.86
N VAL A 118 -28.61 -9.20 12.98
CA VAL A 118 -29.46 -9.35 14.16
C VAL A 118 -28.85 -8.58 15.31
N GLY A 119 -29.61 -7.68 15.96
CA GLY A 119 -29.12 -6.89 17.10
C GLY A 119 -28.01 -5.89 16.74
N GLY A 120 -28.09 -5.30 15.54
CA GLY A 120 -27.03 -4.46 14.97
C GLY A 120 -26.62 -3.26 15.82
N ARG A 121 -25.31 -3.04 15.91
CA ARG A 121 -24.69 -1.88 16.56
C ARG A 121 -23.38 -1.55 15.85
N ILE A 122 -23.00 -0.28 15.82
CA ILE A 122 -21.67 0.11 15.33
C ILE A 122 -20.63 -0.27 16.40
N PRO A 123 -19.57 -1.02 16.06
CA PRO A 123 -18.48 -1.30 16.99
C PRO A 123 -17.74 -0.02 17.42
N ASP A 124 -17.51 0.12 18.73
CA ASP A 124 -16.99 1.34 19.37
C ASP A 124 -15.93 1.06 20.46
N ASP A 125 -15.33 -0.15 20.46
CA ASP A 125 -14.27 -0.51 21.41
C ASP A 125 -13.03 0.41 21.23
N PRO A 126 -12.39 0.87 22.32
CA PRO A 126 -11.18 1.70 22.25
C PRO A 126 -10.00 1.11 21.46
N GLU A 127 -9.94 -0.22 21.27
CA GLU A 127 -8.92 -0.87 20.45
C GLU A 127 -9.14 -0.64 18.94
N LEU A 128 -10.35 -0.24 18.52
CA LEU A 128 -10.66 0.01 17.12
C LEU A 128 -10.06 1.33 16.64
N ALA A 129 -9.57 1.32 15.40
CA ALA A 129 -9.05 2.52 14.77
C ALA A 129 -10.17 3.56 14.58
N ALA A 130 -9.87 4.83 14.89
CA ALA A 130 -10.77 5.94 14.64
C ALA A 130 -10.92 6.15 13.13
N MET A 131 -12.15 6.03 12.63
CA MET A 131 -12.42 6.17 11.21
C MET A 131 -12.24 7.61 10.73
N ALA A 132 -11.68 7.76 9.54
CA ALA A 132 -11.47 9.05 8.88
C ALA A 132 -12.10 9.05 7.48
N GLN A 133 -12.09 10.20 6.81
CA GLN A 133 -12.34 10.25 5.36
C GLN A 133 -11.19 9.55 4.63
N VAL A 134 -11.51 8.79 3.58
CA VAL A 134 -10.49 8.09 2.79
C VAL A 134 -9.73 9.09 1.94
N ARG A 135 -8.40 8.99 1.92
CA ARG A 135 -7.52 9.85 1.12
C ARG A 135 -6.34 9.06 0.54
N PRO A 136 -5.78 9.48 -0.60
CA PRO A 136 -4.50 8.94 -1.08
C PRO A 136 -3.39 9.19 -0.06
N ILE A 137 -2.28 8.47 -0.18
CA ILE A 137 -1.22 8.52 0.83
C ILE A 137 -0.43 9.83 0.81
N ASP A 138 -0.36 10.48 -0.35
CA ASP A 138 0.32 11.76 -0.54
C ASP A 138 -0.40 12.96 0.12
N ALA A 139 -1.67 12.78 0.50
CA ALA A 139 -2.39 13.71 1.36
C ALA A 139 -1.93 13.64 2.84
N VAL A 140 -0.99 12.76 3.19
CA VAL A 140 -0.55 12.48 4.56
C VAL A 140 0.97 12.57 4.73
N VAL A 141 1.72 12.09 3.74
CA VAL A 141 3.19 12.02 3.73
C VAL A 141 3.74 12.28 2.32
N ASP A 142 4.99 12.73 2.22
CA ASP A 142 5.64 12.90 0.91
C ASP A 142 5.93 11.54 0.25
N VAL A 143 5.56 11.43 -1.03
CA VAL A 143 5.76 10.24 -1.88
C VAL A 143 6.81 10.54 -2.93
N ASP A 144 7.75 9.61 -3.13
CA ASP A 144 8.85 9.78 -4.07
C ASP A 144 8.54 9.18 -5.45
N VAL A 145 7.83 8.05 -5.48
CA VAL A 145 7.48 7.32 -6.72
C VAL A 145 6.02 6.93 -6.68
N TYR A 146 5.30 7.20 -7.77
CA TYR A 146 3.92 6.80 -7.95
C TYR A 146 3.86 5.70 -9.00
N LEU A 147 3.27 4.55 -8.65
CA LEU A 147 3.06 3.42 -9.55
C LEU A 147 1.55 3.14 -9.63
N PRO A 148 0.82 3.77 -10.57
CA PRO A 148 -0.62 3.60 -10.69
C PRO A 148 -1.00 2.26 -11.34
N GLY A 149 -2.27 1.86 -11.17
CA GLY A 149 -2.89 0.62 -11.63
C GLY A 149 -3.72 -0.05 -10.52
N CYS A 150 -4.76 -0.81 -10.87
CA CYS A 150 -5.64 -1.47 -9.90
C CYS A 150 -5.85 -2.97 -10.20
N PRO A 151 -4.81 -3.83 -10.05
CA PRO A 151 -3.44 -3.49 -9.61
C PRO A 151 -2.53 -3.03 -10.76
N PRO A 152 -1.37 -2.41 -10.46
CA PRO A 152 -0.34 -2.17 -11.47
C PRO A 152 0.14 -3.50 -12.06
N PRO A 153 0.42 -3.59 -13.36
CA PRO A 153 0.87 -4.85 -13.97
C PRO A 153 2.23 -5.29 -13.41
N ALA A 154 2.43 -6.60 -13.29
CA ALA A 154 3.66 -7.19 -12.76
C ALA A 154 4.93 -6.68 -13.46
N ASP A 155 4.87 -6.44 -14.77
CA ASP A 155 5.97 -5.88 -15.55
C ASP A 155 6.36 -4.46 -15.12
N ALA A 156 5.37 -3.63 -14.77
CA ALA A 156 5.62 -2.28 -14.27
C ALA A 156 6.20 -2.30 -12.85
N ILE A 157 5.69 -3.19 -11.98
CA ILE A 157 6.23 -3.42 -10.64
C ILE A 157 7.70 -3.86 -10.76
N TYR A 158 7.98 -4.86 -11.60
CA TYR A 158 9.33 -5.37 -11.83
C TYR A 158 10.28 -4.28 -12.33
N TYR A 159 9.85 -3.48 -13.31
CA TYR A 159 10.63 -2.35 -13.82
C TYR A 159 10.99 -1.34 -12.72
N VAL A 160 10.00 -0.91 -11.93
CA VAL A 160 10.21 0.05 -10.83
C VAL A 160 11.21 -0.50 -9.81
N LEU A 161 11.05 -1.77 -9.38
CA LEU A 161 11.94 -2.39 -8.42
C LEU A 161 13.38 -2.51 -8.96
N LYS A 162 13.53 -2.88 -10.23
CA LYS A 162 14.85 -2.97 -10.88
C LYS A 162 15.55 -1.61 -10.96
N GLU A 163 14.85 -0.57 -11.39
CA GLU A 163 15.41 0.79 -11.44
C GLU A 163 15.86 1.26 -10.06
N LEU A 164 15.05 1.02 -9.02
CA LEU A 164 15.38 1.37 -7.64
C LEU A 164 16.57 0.58 -7.10
N VAL A 165 16.68 -0.71 -7.45
CA VAL A 165 17.83 -1.56 -7.12
C VAL A 165 19.12 -1.01 -7.74
N GLU A 166 19.05 -0.51 -8.97
CA GLU A 166 20.17 0.10 -9.67
C GLU A 166 20.41 1.58 -9.27
N GLY A 167 19.64 2.09 -8.30
CA GLY A 167 19.78 3.45 -7.77
C GLY A 167 19.27 4.55 -8.72
N ARG A 168 18.48 4.18 -9.73
CA ARG A 168 17.86 5.13 -10.67
C ARG A 168 16.44 5.49 -10.21
N THR A 169 15.98 6.66 -10.66
CA THR A 169 14.58 7.08 -10.47
C THR A 169 13.73 6.48 -11.60
N PRO A 170 12.74 5.64 -11.29
CA PRO A 170 11.89 5.01 -12.30
C PRO A 170 11.14 6.06 -13.13
N GLN A 171 11.13 5.91 -14.46
CA GLN A 171 10.33 6.75 -15.35
C GLN A 171 9.24 5.91 -16.00
N LEU A 172 8.01 6.03 -15.50
CA LEU A 172 6.86 5.33 -16.06
C LEU A 172 6.37 6.04 -17.32
N ALA A 173 6.43 5.36 -18.46
CA ALA A 173 5.97 5.87 -19.74
C ALA A 173 5.45 4.73 -20.64
N GLY A 174 4.59 5.09 -21.61
CA GLY A 174 4.03 4.14 -22.57
C GLY A 174 3.32 2.99 -21.88
N LYS A 175 3.67 1.75 -22.24
CA LYS A 175 3.05 0.52 -21.71
C LYS A 175 3.20 0.33 -20.19
N LEU A 176 4.18 1.00 -19.56
CA LEU A 176 4.39 0.95 -18.11
C LEU A 176 3.47 1.91 -17.34
N LEU A 177 2.75 2.77 -18.05
CA LEU A 177 1.76 3.72 -17.53
C LEU A 177 0.46 3.61 -18.35
N ASP A 178 0.04 2.37 -18.61
CA ASP A 178 -1.16 2.07 -19.37
C ASP A 178 -2.27 1.52 -18.46
N TRP A 179 -3.51 1.85 -18.80
CA TRP A 179 -4.74 1.51 -18.08
C TRP A 179 -5.65 0.59 -18.89
N HIS A 180 -5.18 0.14 -20.05
CA HIS A 180 -5.92 -0.59 -21.07
C HIS A 180 -5.41 -2.01 -21.28
#